data_AF-A0A3D5DGT6-F1
#
_entry.id   AF-A0A3D5DGT6-F1
#
_cell.length_a   1.000
_cell.length_b   1.000
_cell.length_c   1.000
_cell.angle_alpha   90.00
_cell.angle_beta   90.00
_cell.angle_gamma   90.00
#
_symmetry.space_group_name_H-M   'P 1'
#
loop_
_entity.id
_entity.type
_entity.pdbx_description
1 polymer ?
#
loop_
_entity_poly.entity_id
_entity_poly.type
_entity_poly.pdbx_seq_one_letter_code
_entity_poly.pdbx_strand_id
1 'polypeptide(L)' 'MEFEFEALPWQIIFGNSALKRLPSELDKHGLSRALVLSTLEQRHHADIVADLIEQRCAGIFDQAVMHVPIETVFA' A
#
# COMPACT_ATOMS: atom_id res chain seq x y z
N MET A 1 13.27 26.62 -30.26
CA MET A 1 12.62 25.33 -29.95
C MET A 1 12.50 25.28 -28.44
N GLU A 2 11.30 25.12 -27.91
CA GLU A 2 11.00 25.30 -26.48
C GLU A 2 10.30 24.05 -25.96
N PHE A 3 10.63 23.65 -24.73
CA PHE A 3 10.16 22.42 -24.07
C PHE A 3 9.88 22.72 -22.61
N GLU A 4 8.78 22.18 -22.10
CA GLU A 4 8.38 22.27 -20.70
C GLU A 4 8.04 20.87 -20.18
N PHE A 5 8.54 20.54 -18.99
CA PHE A 5 8.34 19.27 -18.32
C PHE A 5 7.90 19.50 -16.89
N GLU A 6 6.80 18.86 -16.53
CA GLU A 6 6.31 18.81 -15.16
C GLU A 6 6.34 17.36 -14.68
N ALA A 7 7.04 17.13 -13.57
CA ALA A 7 7.11 15.81 -12.94
C ALA A 7 5.98 15.65 -11.92
N LEU A 8 5.49 14.42 -11.79
CA LEU A 8 4.58 14.06 -10.71
C LEU A 8 5.33 14.01 -9.37
N PRO A 9 4.66 14.35 -8.24
CA PRO A 9 5.28 14.43 -6.92
C PRO A 9 5.45 13.04 -6.26
N TRP A 10 6.10 12.11 -6.94
CA TRP A 10 6.28 10.74 -6.46
C TRP A 10 7.31 10.63 -5.33
N GLN A 11 7.04 9.77 -4.35
CA GLN A 11 8.02 9.28 -3.39
C GLN A 11 8.28 7.79 -3.64
N ILE A 12 9.41 7.47 -4.26
CA ILE A 12 9.78 6.10 -4.61
C ILE A 12 10.82 5.59 -3.62
N ILE A 13 10.54 4.45 -2.99
CA ILE A 13 11.46 3.76 -2.07
C ILE A 13 11.84 2.43 -2.68
N PHE A 14 13.10 2.28 -3.06
CA PHE A 14 13.61 1.10 -3.74
C PHE A 14 14.87 0.57 -3.06
N GLY A 15 15.04 -0.76 -3.05
CA GLY A 15 16.21 -1.43 -2.51
C GLY A 15 15.86 -2.74 -1.82
N ASN A 16 16.89 -3.52 -1.50
CA ASN A 16 16.69 -4.74 -0.72
C ASN A 16 16.09 -4.40 0.64
N SER A 17 15.10 -5.18 1.09
CA SER A 17 14.38 -4.96 2.35
C SER A 17 13.68 -3.59 2.48
N ALA A 18 13.43 -2.88 1.37
CA ALA A 18 12.75 -1.58 1.36
C ALA A 18 11.41 -1.56 2.13
N LEU A 19 10.67 -2.68 2.09
CA LEU A 19 9.41 -2.84 2.82
C LEU A 19 9.53 -2.51 4.30
N LYS A 20 10.68 -2.81 4.95
CA LYS A 20 10.92 -2.51 6.37
C LYS A 20 10.84 -1.02 6.71
N ARG A 21 10.91 -0.12 5.73
CA ARG A 21 10.73 1.33 5.93
C ARG A 21 9.27 1.74 6.08
N LEU A 22 8.31 0.88 5.70
CA LEU A 22 6.88 1.22 5.68
C LEU A 22 6.38 1.87 6.98
N PRO A 23 6.71 1.38 8.20
CA PRO A 23 6.30 2.06 9.43
C PRO A 23 6.78 3.51 9.50
N SER A 24 8.07 3.76 9.19
CA SER A 24 8.63 5.12 9.21
C SER A 24 8.02 6.04 8.15
N GLU A 25 7.52 5.49 7.04
CA GLU A 25 6.83 6.28 6.01
C GLU A 25 5.41 6.64 6.44
N LEU A 26 4.69 5.72 7.10
CA LEU A 26 3.40 6.05 7.72
C LEU A 26 3.55 7.18 8.74
N ASP A 27 4.61 7.14 9.56
CA ASP A 27 4.90 8.18 10.55
C ASP A 27 5.16 9.56 9.91
N LYS A 28 5.94 9.60 8.82
CA LYS A 28 6.23 10.85 8.10
C LYS A 28 4.98 11.52 7.54
N HIS A 29 3.97 10.73 7.16
CA HIS A 29 2.70 11.21 6.63
C HIS A 29 1.61 11.34 7.70
N GLY A 30 1.91 11.08 8.98
CA GLY A 30 0.95 11.15 10.08
C GLY A 30 -0.17 10.10 9.99
N LEU A 31 0.06 9.00 9.27
CA LEU A 31 -0.93 7.95 9.03
C LEU A 31 -0.90 6.91 10.16
N SER A 32 -2.05 6.69 10.80
CA SER A 32 -2.18 5.81 11.96
C SER A 32 -3.11 4.61 11.74
N ARG A 33 -3.85 4.57 10.63
CA ARG A 33 -4.79 3.51 10.29
C ARG A 33 -4.74 3.22 8.79
N ALA A 34 -4.09 2.12 8.41
CA ALA A 34 -3.95 1.66 7.05
C ALA A 34 -4.74 0.37 6.83
N LEU A 35 -5.50 0.30 5.74
CA LEU A 35 -6.13 -0.92 5.27
C LEU A 35 -5.18 -1.60 4.27
N VAL A 36 -4.79 -2.84 4.54
CA VAL A 36 -3.92 -3.60 3.63
C VAL A 36 -4.78 -4.28 2.57
N LEU A 37 -4.42 -4.12 1.30
CA LEU A 37 -5.16 -4.69 0.17
C LEU A 37 -4.35 -5.79 -0.50
N SER A 38 -4.99 -6.91 -0.85
CA SER A 38 -4.40 -7.96 -1.69
C SER A 38 -5.46 -8.69 -2.51
N THR A 39 -5.01 -9.50 -3.47
CA THR A 39 -5.84 -10.61 -3.97
C THR A 39 -5.82 -11.77 -2.97
N LEU A 40 -6.70 -12.75 -3.15
CA LEU A 40 -6.80 -13.91 -2.27
C LEU A 40 -5.49 -14.73 -2.28
N GLU A 41 -4.88 -14.89 -3.46
CA GLU A 41 -3.63 -15.63 -3.66
C GLU A 41 -2.44 -14.97 -2.97
N GLN A 42 -2.55 -13.67 -2.65
CA GLN A 42 -1.51 -12.87 -2.01
C GLN A 42 -1.77 -12.60 -0.53
N ARG A 43 -2.77 -13.26 0.08
CA ARG A 43 -3.14 -13.05 1.48
C ARG A 43 -1.95 -13.17 2.44
N HIS A 44 -1.07 -14.14 2.22
CA HIS A 44 0.13 -14.31 3.05
C HIS A 44 1.04 -13.06 3.06
N HIS A 45 1.17 -12.36 1.93
CA HIS A 45 1.95 -11.12 1.88
C HIS A 45 1.22 -9.97 2.59
N ALA A 46 -0.12 -9.93 2.54
CA ALA A 46 -0.89 -8.96 3.29
C ALA A 46 -0.72 -9.15 4.81
N ASP A 47 -0.69 -10.40 5.28
CA ASP A 47 -0.43 -10.70 6.69
C ASP A 47 0.97 -10.20 7.11
N ILE A 48 2.02 -10.43 6.30
CA ILE A 48 3.37 -9.88 6.55
C ILE A 48 3.36 -8.36 6.67
N VAL A 49 2.61 -7.66 5.79
CA VAL A 49 2.50 -6.20 5.83
C VAL A 49 1.71 -5.73 7.05
N ALA A 50 0.63 -6.42 7.40
CA ALA A 50 -0.18 -6.12 8.58
C ALA A 50 0.64 -6.27 9.87
N ASP A 51 1.39 -7.36 9.99
CA ASP A 51 2.31 -7.60 11.11
C ASP A 51 3.39 -6.52 11.20
N LEU A 52 3.94 -6.09 10.05
CA LEU A 52 4.97 -5.06 9.99
C LEU A 52 4.50 -3.68 10.49
N ILE A 53 3.22 -3.35 10.30
CA ILE A 53 2.66 -2.05 10.69
C ILE A 53 1.85 -2.12 12.01
N GLU A 54 1.73 -3.31 12.57
CA GLU A 54 1.18 -3.62 13.89
C GLU A 54 -0.19 -2.92 14.13
N GLN A 55 -0.28 -2.09 15.18
CA GLN A 55 -1.50 -1.38 15.59
C GLN A 55 -2.02 -0.40 14.53
N ARG A 56 -1.22 -0.08 13.51
CA ARG A 56 -1.64 0.79 12.40
C ARG A 56 -2.42 0.01 11.35
N CYS A 57 -2.41 -1.31 11.38
CA CYS A 57 -3.26 -2.12 10.51
C CYS A 57 -4.71 -2.01 10.97
N ALA A 58 -5.54 -1.37 10.15
CA ALA A 58 -6.97 -1.26 10.37
C ALA A 58 -7.73 -2.52 9.93
N GLY A 59 -7.08 -3.40 9.17
CA GLY A 59 -7.62 -4.63 8.62
C GLY A 59 -6.93 -5.05 7.33
N ILE A 60 -7.31 -6.22 6.82
CA ILE A 60 -6.91 -6.73 5.51
C ILE A 60 -8.17 -6.91 4.67
N PHE A 61 -8.13 -6.41 3.45
CA PHE A 61 -9.09 -6.70 2.39
C PHE A 61 -8.37 -7.53 1.31
N ASP A 62 -8.66 -8.82 1.24
CA ASP A 62 -8.02 -9.78 0.36
C ASP A 62 -8.89 -10.22 -0.83
N GLN A 63 -9.95 -9.47 -1.11
CA GLN A 63 -10.91 -9.76 -2.18
C GLN A 63 -10.67 -8.92 -3.44
N ALA A 64 -9.48 -8.35 -3.61
CA ALA A 64 -9.15 -7.66 -4.85
C ALA A 64 -9.13 -8.65 -6.03
N VAL A 65 -9.76 -8.28 -7.13
CA VAL A 65 -9.83 -9.11 -8.34
C VAL A 65 -9.44 -8.30 -9.59
N MET A 66 -9.06 -9.02 -10.65
CA MET A 66 -8.71 -8.40 -11.93
C MET A 66 -9.85 -7.56 -12.48
N HIS A 67 -9.49 -6.48 -13.20
CA HIS A 67 -10.40 -5.47 -13.75
C HIS A 67 -11.13 -4.58 -12.73
N VAL A 68 -10.89 -4.74 -11.43
CA VAL A 68 -11.40 -3.86 -10.35
C VAL A 68 -12.91 -3.59 -10.47
N PRO A 69 -13.75 -4.65 -10.46
CA PRO A 69 -15.20 -4.51 -10.51
C PRO A 69 -15.73 -3.77 -9.28
N ILE A 70 -16.77 -2.95 -9.48
CA ILE A 70 -17.28 -2.05 -8.42
C ILE A 70 -17.87 -2.84 -7.24
N GLU A 71 -18.40 -4.03 -7.51
CA GLU A 71 -19.03 -4.90 -6.52
C GLU A 71 -18.06 -5.27 -5.39
N THR A 72 -16.76 -5.38 -5.70
CA THR A 72 -15.73 -5.69 -4.67
C THR A 72 -15.49 -4.56 -3.69
N VAL A 73 -15.89 -3.32 -3.99
CA VAL A 73 -15.70 -2.17 -3.08
C VAL A 73 -16.84 -2.06 -2.06
N PHE A 74 -18.00 -2.68 -2.34
CA PHE A 74 -19.19 -2.64 -1.49
C PHE A 74 -19.36 -3.89 -0.60
N ALA A 75 -18.50 -4.89 -0.77
CA ALA A 75 -18.50 -6.14 0.00
C ALA A 75 -17.84 -5.95 1.37
#